data_AF-A0A3C1PJS2-F1
#
_entry.id   AF-A0A3C1PJS2-F1
#
_cell.length_a   1.000
_cell.length_b   1.000
_cell.length_c   1.000
_cell.angle_alpha   90.00
_cell.angle_beta   90.00
_cell.angle_gamma   90.00
#
_symmetry.space_group_name_H-M   'P 1'
#
loop_
_entity.id
_entity.type
_entity.pdbx_description
1 polymer ?
#
loop_
_entity_poly.entity_id
_entity_poly.type
_entity_poly.pdbx_seq_one_letter_code
_entity_poly.pdbx_strand_id
1 'polypeptide(L)'
;QGAYLATWFAHELFASEGLIAGKYGFVPLILNGENKGIYAYEEHFDNEMLERFSRNENMMLRFDNSAAKWLYNFNLNKKKAVVLPVYEAAKIIPYKENSVLTDPKQLKRFNSAANLLNGFKAGDLPANEVFDLPKIAKFVALAEVLGAYNALEWNNLRFYYNPIIHKLEFILNDAYADNLQLMTETDDLLINKYRNASISSDNPLYFLYNLFADPEFITLYIQALGEYSNPERIKNELIANKANLEERVNLLKQSFPSYKFKSEEYIQRAERINFLLKNALVKRKKRQKEPLIAYSDTLISEIGANLMNAYTQFSSEKEKRILINNFNSKPIYIKEFTNSTDVTLKEKAVQTLVPAFMNGTPGSSELVVPNWVTGFNTTESKFDTVKIAAWSYSEHYLTDQRVIANFIENRSVFTHSGRYIIISKGKHVLNRAYVIPKGFILKIEPGAQLIFENNGFILSQAPVLAKGTARNPIIFSCKTENGQGLAILNTDELSEFEHVEFVGLNSFKMGSLFYESAITCYNAVCRFSNLKFS
;
A
#
# COMPACT_ATOMS: atom_id res chain seq x y z
N GLN A 1 -3.95 8.15 -31.41
CA GLN A 1 -3.74 6.69 -31.45
C GLN A 1 -3.56 6.23 -30.02
N GLY A 2 -4.21 5.15 -29.60
CA GLY A 2 -4.26 4.71 -28.20
C GLY A 2 -2.90 4.28 -27.64
N ALA A 3 -2.81 4.21 -26.31
CA ALA A 3 -1.57 4.01 -25.56
C ALA A 3 -1.06 2.57 -25.46
N TYR A 4 -1.57 1.68 -26.31
CA TYR A 4 -1.36 0.24 -26.23
C TYR A 4 0.11 -0.18 -26.00
N LEU A 5 1.03 0.17 -26.91
CA LEU A 5 2.44 -0.24 -26.79
C LEU A 5 3.20 0.58 -25.73
N ALA A 6 2.73 1.78 -25.41
CA ALA A 6 3.24 2.55 -24.27
C ALA A 6 2.93 1.83 -22.95
N THR A 7 1.70 1.32 -22.79
CA THR A 7 1.30 0.49 -21.65
C THR A 7 2.16 -0.76 -21.56
N TRP A 8 2.36 -1.48 -22.66
CA TRP A 8 3.26 -2.63 -22.67
C TRP A 8 4.67 -2.26 -22.19
N PHE A 9 5.27 -1.21 -22.76
CA PHE A 9 6.63 -0.78 -22.41
C PHE A 9 6.75 -0.36 -20.94
N ALA A 10 5.73 0.31 -20.39
CA ALA A 10 5.67 0.62 -18.97
C ALA A 10 5.62 -0.64 -18.10
N HIS A 11 4.81 -1.64 -18.44
CA HIS A 11 4.77 -2.91 -17.69
C HIS A 11 6.12 -3.63 -17.70
N GLU A 12 6.80 -3.70 -18.85
CA GLU A 12 8.13 -4.31 -18.94
C GLU A 12 9.16 -3.57 -18.07
N LEU A 13 9.21 -2.23 -18.16
CA LEU A 13 10.19 -1.45 -17.41
C LEU A 13 9.94 -1.55 -15.89
N PHE A 14 8.69 -1.44 -15.45
CA PHE A 14 8.35 -1.61 -14.02
C PHE A 14 8.72 -3.02 -13.53
N ALA A 15 8.43 -4.05 -14.33
CA ALA A 15 8.77 -5.42 -13.98
C ALA A 15 10.28 -5.65 -13.90
N SER A 16 11.07 -5.05 -14.80
CA SER A 16 12.54 -5.14 -14.79
C SER A 16 13.18 -4.56 -13.53
N GLU A 17 12.51 -3.57 -12.92
CA GLU A 17 12.92 -2.94 -11.66
C GLU A 17 12.40 -3.68 -10.41
N GLY A 18 11.77 -4.83 -10.63
CA GLY A 18 11.17 -5.64 -9.59
C GLY A 18 9.93 -4.98 -8.96
N LEU A 19 9.30 -4.00 -9.60
CA LEU A 19 8.01 -3.43 -9.19
C LEU A 19 6.87 -4.32 -9.70
N ILE A 20 5.77 -4.40 -8.94
CA ILE A 20 4.68 -5.33 -9.26
C ILE A 20 3.92 -4.79 -10.49
N ALA A 21 3.98 -5.52 -11.59
CA ALA A 21 3.30 -5.20 -12.84
C ALA A 21 2.78 -6.48 -13.55
N GLY A 22 1.52 -6.45 -13.98
CA GLY A 22 0.91 -7.56 -14.70
C GLY A 22 1.58 -7.82 -16.05
N LYS A 23 1.51 -9.04 -16.57
CA LYS A 23 1.85 -9.28 -17.98
C LYS A 23 0.89 -8.50 -18.87
N TYR A 24 1.43 -7.83 -19.89
CA TYR A 24 0.63 -7.13 -20.89
C TYR A 24 1.08 -7.58 -22.28
N GLY A 25 0.16 -7.67 -23.23
CA GLY A 25 0.51 -8.06 -24.60
C GLY A 25 -0.64 -7.94 -25.57
N PHE A 26 -0.44 -8.49 -26.77
CA PHE A 26 -1.39 -8.40 -27.87
C PHE A 26 -1.66 -9.77 -28.48
N VAL A 27 -2.90 -10.00 -28.89
CA VAL A 27 -3.31 -11.24 -29.55
C VAL A 27 -4.35 -10.95 -30.64
N PRO A 28 -4.27 -11.57 -31.83
CA PRO A 28 -5.39 -11.54 -32.79
C PRO A 28 -6.58 -12.33 -32.23
N LEU A 29 -7.77 -11.74 -32.23
CA LEU A 29 -8.98 -12.39 -31.78
C LEU A 29 -9.81 -12.87 -32.97
N ILE A 30 -10.09 -14.17 -33.03
CA ILE A 30 -11.07 -14.76 -33.95
C ILE A 30 -12.21 -15.30 -33.09
N LEU A 31 -13.41 -14.76 -33.28
CA LEU A 31 -14.61 -15.15 -32.54
C LEU A 31 -15.69 -15.60 -33.52
N ASN A 32 -16.14 -16.85 -33.40
CA ASN A 32 -17.10 -17.48 -34.32
C ASN A 32 -16.69 -17.42 -35.81
N GLY A 33 -15.39 -17.59 -36.08
CA GLY A 33 -14.83 -17.52 -37.44
C GLY A 33 -14.62 -16.10 -37.96
N GLU A 34 -15.04 -15.06 -37.23
CA GLU A 34 -14.86 -13.67 -37.61
C GLU A 34 -13.61 -13.08 -36.96
N ASN A 35 -12.74 -12.45 -37.77
CA ASN A 35 -11.60 -11.69 -37.27
C ASN A 35 -12.09 -10.40 -36.60
N LYS A 36 -11.86 -10.29 -35.28
CA LYS A 36 -12.22 -9.13 -34.45
C LYS A 36 -11.06 -8.12 -34.32
N GLY A 37 -9.92 -8.39 -34.94
CA GLY A 37 -8.73 -7.56 -34.89
C GLY A 37 -7.79 -7.93 -33.75
N ILE A 38 -6.87 -7.03 -33.45
CA ILE A 38 -5.89 -7.19 -32.38
C ILE A 38 -6.46 -6.69 -31.05
N TYR A 39 -6.41 -7.55 -30.03
CA TYR A 39 -6.79 -7.23 -28.66
C TYR A 39 -5.57 -7.12 -27.78
N ALA A 40 -5.59 -6.16 -26.85
CA ALA A 40 -4.68 -6.17 -25.72
C ALA A 40 -5.18 -7.16 -24.66
N TYR A 41 -4.26 -7.90 -24.05
CA TYR A 41 -4.53 -8.64 -22.83
C TYR A 41 -3.66 -8.08 -21.70
N GLU A 42 -4.23 -8.07 -20.50
CA GLU A 42 -3.57 -7.67 -19.27
C GLU A 42 -3.84 -8.73 -18.21
N GLU A 43 -2.79 -9.14 -17.49
CA GLU A 43 -2.86 -10.12 -16.42
C GLU A 43 -3.79 -9.63 -15.30
N HIS A 44 -4.65 -10.53 -14.83
CA HIS A 44 -5.55 -10.20 -13.73
C HIS A 44 -4.79 -10.06 -12.40
N PHE A 45 -5.31 -9.24 -11.49
CA PHE A 45 -4.76 -9.11 -10.14
C PHE A 45 -5.01 -10.37 -9.33
N ASP A 46 -4.05 -11.29 -9.36
CA ASP A 46 -4.07 -12.55 -8.63
C ASP A 46 -2.70 -12.90 -8.04
N ASN A 47 -2.64 -14.00 -7.29
CA ASN A 47 -1.50 -14.45 -6.52
C ASN A 47 -0.33 -14.79 -7.44
N GLU A 48 -0.60 -15.39 -8.59
CA GLU A 48 0.39 -15.77 -9.58
C GLU A 48 1.18 -14.54 -10.07
N MET A 49 0.51 -13.39 -10.16
CA MET A 49 1.18 -12.12 -10.47
C MET A 49 2.14 -11.74 -9.33
N LEU A 50 1.72 -11.81 -8.07
CA LEU A 50 2.57 -11.49 -6.92
C LEU A 50 3.77 -12.45 -6.79
N GLU A 51 3.56 -13.74 -7.04
CA GLU A 51 4.59 -14.78 -6.97
C GLU A 51 5.72 -14.58 -7.98
N ARG A 52 5.41 -14.11 -9.21
CA ARG A 52 6.44 -13.70 -10.21
C ARG A 52 7.42 -12.67 -9.65
N PHE A 53 6.97 -11.90 -8.68
CA PHE A 53 7.71 -10.84 -8.04
C PHE A 53 8.28 -11.29 -6.68
N SER A 54 8.19 -12.57 -6.31
CA SER A 54 8.60 -13.07 -4.97
C SER A 54 7.81 -12.40 -3.83
N ARG A 55 6.55 -12.05 -4.08
CA ARG A 55 5.61 -11.56 -3.06
C ARG A 55 4.73 -12.72 -2.69
N ASN A 56 4.85 -13.16 -1.44
CA ASN A 56 4.03 -14.23 -0.91
C ASN A 56 2.82 -13.62 -0.21
N GLU A 57 1.67 -14.29 -0.35
CA GLU A 57 0.44 -14.05 0.40
C GLU A 57 -0.40 -12.83 -0.05
N ASN A 58 -1.72 -13.04 -0.08
CA ASN A 58 -2.59 -12.37 -1.03
C ASN A 58 -3.33 -11.20 -0.41
N MET A 59 -2.60 -10.15 -0.02
CA MET A 59 -3.26 -8.93 0.47
C MET A 59 -3.11 -7.80 -0.54
N MET A 60 -4.01 -7.82 -1.53
CA MET A 60 -4.19 -6.71 -2.46
C MET A 60 -5.41 -5.90 -2.09
N LEU A 61 -5.32 -4.59 -2.25
CA LEU A 61 -6.41 -3.67 -1.93
C LEU A 61 -6.39 -2.45 -2.87
N ARG A 62 -7.50 -1.74 -2.90
CA ARG A 62 -7.70 -0.54 -3.72
C ARG A 62 -8.65 0.43 -3.05
N PHE A 63 -8.69 1.65 -3.57
CA PHE A 63 -9.77 2.57 -3.27
C PHE A 63 -11.05 2.19 -4.02
N ASP A 64 -12.17 2.28 -3.34
CA ASP A 64 -13.50 2.24 -3.93
C ASP A 64 -13.73 3.54 -4.71
N ASN A 65 -13.88 3.42 -6.03
CA ASN A 65 -14.06 4.54 -6.94
C ASN A 65 -15.53 4.76 -7.35
N SER A 66 -16.48 4.11 -6.68
CA SER A 66 -17.91 4.19 -7.01
C SER A 66 -18.44 5.62 -6.93
N ALA A 67 -18.13 6.35 -5.84
CA ALA A 67 -18.53 7.74 -5.67
C ALA A 67 -17.92 8.68 -6.71
N ALA A 68 -16.64 8.48 -7.06
CA ALA A 68 -15.95 9.27 -8.08
C ALA A 68 -16.52 9.02 -9.49
N LYS A 69 -16.78 7.76 -9.86
CA LYS A 69 -17.43 7.40 -11.13
C LYS A 69 -18.83 7.99 -11.24
N TRP A 70 -19.60 7.90 -10.15
CA TRP A 70 -20.92 8.52 -10.08
C TRP A 70 -20.83 10.04 -10.32
N LEU A 71 -19.91 10.73 -9.64
CA LEU A 71 -19.73 12.18 -9.76
C LEU A 71 -19.31 12.58 -11.18
N TYR A 72 -18.40 11.83 -11.79
CA TYR A 72 -17.99 12.05 -13.18
C TYR A 72 -19.19 12.00 -14.14
N ASN A 73 -19.99 10.93 -14.05
CA ASN A 73 -21.19 10.78 -14.87
C ASN A 73 -22.24 11.87 -14.59
N PHE A 74 -22.42 12.23 -13.32
CA PHE A 74 -23.31 13.32 -12.93
C PHE A 74 -22.89 14.64 -13.58
N ASN A 75 -21.60 15.00 -13.48
CA ASN A 75 -21.06 16.25 -14.03
C ASN A 75 -21.20 16.30 -15.57
N LEU A 76 -20.95 15.18 -16.26
CA LEU A 76 -21.17 15.06 -17.70
C LEU A 76 -22.65 15.26 -18.07
N ASN A 77 -23.56 14.52 -17.40
CA ASN A 77 -24.98 14.53 -17.73
C ASN A 77 -25.65 15.87 -17.42
N LYS A 78 -25.29 16.50 -16.29
CA LYS A 78 -25.87 17.78 -15.86
C LYS A 78 -25.12 18.99 -16.43
N LYS A 79 -23.98 18.77 -17.10
CA LYS A 79 -23.07 19.84 -17.55
C LYS A 79 -22.72 20.83 -16.43
N LYS A 80 -22.44 20.29 -15.24
CA LYS A 80 -22.03 21.05 -14.04
C LYS A 80 -20.66 20.57 -13.58
N ALA A 81 -19.87 21.47 -13.01
CA ALA A 81 -18.59 21.14 -12.39
C ALA A 81 -18.77 21.08 -10.87
N VAL A 82 -19.41 20.03 -10.38
CA VAL A 82 -19.58 19.82 -8.94
C VAL A 82 -18.34 19.16 -8.37
N VAL A 83 -17.87 19.69 -7.25
CA VAL A 83 -16.76 19.16 -6.47
C VAL A 83 -17.29 18.61 -5.15
N LEU A 84 -16.92 17.37 -4.84
CA LEU A 84 -17.33 16.61 -3.63
C LEU A 84 -16.12 15.88 -3.04
N PRO A 85 -16.16 15.52 -1.74
CA PRO A 85 -15.06 14.83 -1.06
C PRO A 85 -15.00 13.34 -1.40
N VAL A 86 -14.95 13.00 -2.69
CA VAL A 86 -14.94 11.61 -3.17
C VAL A 86 -13.65 10.88 -2.84
N TYR A 87 -12.54 11.61 -2.70
CA TYR A 87 -11.26 11.05 -2.24
C TYR A 87 -11.35 10.66 -0.76
N GLU A 88 -11.83 11.56 0.09
CA GLU A 88 -11.98 11.32 1.52
C GLU A 88 -12.99 10.20 1.78
N ALA A 89 -14.10 10.18 1.04
CA ALA A 89 -15.13 9.14 1.12
C ALA A 89 -14.68 7.78 0.53
N ALA A 90 -13.61 7.73 -0.27
CA ALA A 90 -13.18 6.49 -0.91
C ALA A 90 -12.79 5.43 0.14
N LYS A 91 -13.61 4.39 0.26
CA LYS A 91 -13.32 3.23 1.13
C LYS A 91 -12.13 2.47 0.60
N ILE A 92 -11.37 1.85 1.51
CA ILE A 92 -10.40 0.84 1.11
C ILE A 92 -11.11 -0.51 1.11
N ILE A 93 -10.96 -1.24 0.01
CA ILE A 93 -11.61 -2.53 -0.20
C ILE A 93 -10.57 -3.56 -0.65
N PRO A 94 -10.72 -4.84 -0.23
CA PRO A 94 -9.81 -5.90 -0.64
C PRO A 94 -10.14 -6.40 -2.04
N TYR A 95 -9.15 -6.99 -2.71
CA TYR A 95 -9.41 -7.93 -3.78
C TYR A 95 -9.93 -9.25 -3.21
N LYS A 96 -10.77 -9.96 -3.99
CA LYS A 96 -11.39 -11.24 -3.57
C LYS A 96 -12.07 -11.14 -2.19
N GLU A 97 -12.88 -10.10 -2.00
CA GLU A 97 -13.50 -9.73 -0.71
C GLU A 97 -14.08 -10.93 0.06
N ASN A 98 -14.91 -11.76 -0.58
CA ASN A 98 -15.49 -12.93 0.07
C ASN A 98 -14.43 -13.86 0.69
N SER A 99 -13.34 -14.13 -0.03
CA SER A 99 -12.24 -14.96 0.48
C SER A 99 -11.48 -14.30 1.63
N VAL A 100 -11.38 -12.97 1.63
CA VAL A 100 -10.73 -12.22 2.70
C VAL A 100 -11.60 -12.20 3.96
N LEU A 101 -12.92 -12.08 3.81
CA LEU A 101 -13.85 -12.00 4.93
C LEU A 101 -14.06 -13.35 5.64
N THR A 102 -13.93 -14.47 4.93
CA THR A 102 -14.12 -15.81 5.52
C THR A 102 -12.85 -16.38 6.17
N ASP A 103 -11.68 -15.81 5.88
CA ASP A 103 -10.41 -16.21 6.50
C ASP A 103 -10.01 -15.18 7.58
N PRO A 104 -10.04 -15.53 8.87
CA PRO A 104 -9.66 -14.63 9.96
C PRO A 104 -8.25 -14.04 9.84
N LYS A 105 -7.30 -14.82 9.27
CA LYS A 105 -5.91 -14.37 9.06
C LYS A 105 -5.87 -13.28 7.99
N GLN A 106 -6.59 -13.47 6.89
CA GLN A 106 -6.66 -12.50 5.80
C GLN A 106 -7.46 -11.26 6.20
N LEU A 107 -8.58 -11.41 6.91
CA LEU A 107 -9.34 -10.28 7.45
C LEU A 107 -8.47 -9.41 8.37
N LYS A 108 -7.68 -10.03 9.26
CA LYS A 108 -6.77 -9.30 10.14
C LYS A 108 -5.71 -8.52 9.35
N ARG A 109 -5.10 -9.14 8.33
CA ARG A 109 -4.12 -8.47 7.46
C ARG A 109 -4.74 -7.32 6.69
N PHE A 110 -5.95 -7.53 6.17
CA PHE A 110 -6.70 -6.49 5.48
C PHE A 110 -6.99 -5.31 6.41
N ASN A 111 -7.45 -5.56 7.64
CA ASN A 111 -7.68 -4.50 8.63
C ASN A 111 -6.40 -3.69 8.90
N SER A 112 -5.27 -4.36 9.06
CA SER A 112 -3.97 -3.67 9.22
C SER A 112 -3.63 -2.81 8.00
N ALA A 113 -3.73 -3.36 6.78
CA ALA A 113 -3.43 -2.64 5.55
C ALA A 113 -4.38 -1.44 5.31
N ALA A 114 -5.68 -1.64 5.52
CA ALA A 114 -6.69 -0.62 5.35
C ALA A 114 -6.54 0.51 6.38
N ASN A 115 -6.20 0.20 7.62
CA ASN A 115 -5.94 1.22 8.64
C ASN A 115 -4.70 2.05 8.30
N LEU A 116 -3.61 1.44 7.80
CA LEU A 116 -2.42 2.17 7.35
C LEU A 116 -2.76 3.15 6.22
N LEU A 117 -3.50 2.71 5.19
CA LEU A 117 -3.92 3.60 4.11
C LEU A 117 -4.91 4.67 4.56
N ASN A 118 -5.83 4.38 5.49
CA ASN A 118 -6.73 5.39 6.04
C ASN A 118 -5.96 6.48 6.79
N GLY A 119 -4.99 6.10 7.64
CA GLY A 119 -4.15 7.05 8.36
C GLY A 119 -3.27 7.88 7.42
N PHE A 120 -2.75 7.26 6.36
CA PHE A 120 -2.03 8.00 5.31
C PHE A 120 -2.94 8.97 4.57
N LYS A 121 -4.14 8.53 4.17
CA LYS A 121 -5.14 9.34 3.47
C LYS A 121 -5.58 10.56 4.30
N ALA A 122 -5.82 10.36 5.60
CA ALA A 122 -6.17 11.41 6.55
C ALA A 122 -5.01 12.39 6.84
N GLY A 123 -3.77 11.97 6.59
CA GLY A 123 -2.56 12.74 6.90
C GLY A 123 -2.02 12.51 8.32
N ASP A 124 -2.54 11.51 9.03
CA ASP A 124 -2.14 11.13 10.40
C ASP A 124 -0.90 10.23 10.43
N LEU A 125 -0.60 9.57 9.31
CA LEU A 125 0.59 8.74 9.13
C LEU A 125 1.49 9.30 8.02
N PRO A 126 2.81 9.44 8.28
CA PRO A 126 3.78 9.78 7.24
C PRO A 126 3.99 8.61 6.28
N ALA A 127 4.54 8.90 5.09
CA ALA A 127 4.75 7.90 4.06
C ALA A 127 5.72 6.79 4.50
N ASN A 128 6.77 7.13 5.25
CA ASN A 128 7.77 6.17 5.72
C ASN A 128 7.24 5.13 6.71
N GLU A 129 6.12 5.39 7.37
CA GLU A 129 5.45 4.44 8.27
C GLU A 129 4.50 3.48 7.51
N VAL A 130 4.07 3.85 6.31
CA VAL A 130 2.99 3.17 5.58
C VAL A 130 3.53 2.36 4.41
N PHE A 131 4.56 2.87 3.72
CA PHE A 131 5.05 2.31 2.47
C PHE A 131 6.49 1.79 2.54
N ASP A 132 6.80 0.87 1.63
CA ASP A 132 8.17 0.53 1.24
C ASP A 132 8.73 1.66 0.36
N LEU A 133 9.27 2.70 1.00
CA LEU A 133 9.65 3.96 0.33
C LEU A 133 10.59 3.79 -0.87
N PRO A 134 11.65 2.96 -0.81
CA PRO A 134 12.49 2.71 -1.99
C PRO A 134 11.66 2.27 -3.21
N LYS A 135 10.68 1.36 -3.02
CA LYS A 135 9.84 0.89 -4.13
C LYS A 135 8.85 1.96 -4.60
N ILE A 136 8.23 2.71 -3.69
CA ILE A 136 7.33 3.80 -4.07
C ILE A 136 8.08 4.92 -4.80
N ALA A 137 9.29 5.27 -4.35
CA ALA A 137 10.13 6.27 -4.99
C ALA A 137 10.49 5.87 -6.43
N LYS A 138 10.90 4.62 -6.65
CA LYS A 138 11.13 4.06 -7.99
C LYS A 138 9.86 4.12 -8.84
N PHE A 139 8.73 3.67 -8.30
CA PHE A 139 7.45 3.66 -9.00
C PHE A 139 7.04 5.05 -9.49
N VAL A 140 7.06 6.05 -8.59
CA VAL A 140 6.65 7.42 -8.93
C VAL A 140 7.64 8.07 -9.90
N ALA A 141 8.94 7.84 -9.75
CA ALA A 141 9.96 8.33 -10.67
C ALA A 141 9.81 7.74 -12.08
N LEU A 142 9.61 6.43 -12.20
CA LEU A 142 9.37 5.77 -13.48
C LEU A 142 8.07 6.27 -14.13
N ALA A 143 7.00 6.41 -13.36
CA ALA A 143 5.74 6.95 -13.85
C ALA A 143 5.92 8.38 -14.42
N GLU A 144 6.69 9.23 -13.76
CA GLU A 144 6.99 10.58 -14.28
C GLU A 144 7.84 10.56 -15.55
N VAL A 145 8.89 9.73 -15.58
CA VAL A 145 9.78 9.58 -16.75
C VAL A 145 9.02 9.04 -17.95
N LEU A 146 8.12 8.07 -17.74
CA LEU A 146 7.32 7.46 -18.81
C LEU A 146 6.04 8.25 -19.14
N GLY A 147 5.72 9.30 -18.38
CA GLY A 147 4.46 10.04 -18.51
C GLY A 147 3.21 9.22 -18.14
N ALA A 148 3.38 8.13 -17.39
CA ALA A 148 2.34 7.21 -16.95
C ALA A 148 1.58 7.74 -15.71
N TYR A 149 1.11 8.98 -15.76
CA TYR A 149 0.47 9.63 -14.61
C TYR A 149 -0.87 9.01 -14.23
N ASN A 150 -1.54 8.32 -15.15
CA ASN A 150 -2.82 7.66 -14.87
C ASN A 150 -2.65 6.55 -13.79
N ALA A 151 -1.48 5.91 -13.75
CA ALA A 151 -1.12 4.94 -12.69
C ALA A 151 -0.95 5.58 -11.30
N LEU A 152 -0.82 6.92 -11.21
CA LEU A 152 -0.65 7.64 -9.94
C LEU A 152 -1.95 8.27 -9.43
N GLU A 153 -3.05 8.18 -10.18
CA GLU A 153 -4.34 8.67 -9.72
C GLU A 153 -4.87 7.80 -8.58
N TRP A 154 -5.41 8.43 -7.53
CA TRP A 154 -5.81 7.73 -6.32
C TRP A 154 -6.83 6.62 -6.59
N ASN A 155 -7.73 6.80 -7.56
CA ASN A 155 -8.75 5.85 -7.98
C ASN A 155 -8.18 4.69 -8.83
N ASN A 156 -6.96 4.83 -9.36
CA ASN A 156 -6.25 3.83 -10.16
C ASN A 156 -5.15 3.11 -9.37
N LEU A 157 -4.67 3.69 -8.27
CA LEU A 157 -3.71 3.04 -7.39
C LEU A 157 -4.24 1.68 -6.90
N ARG A 158 -3.34 0.70 -6.97
CA ARG A 158 -3.49 -0.65 -6.42
C ARG A 158 -2.33 -0.91 -5.49
N PHE A 159 -2.61 -1.62 -4.41
CA PHE A 159 -1.61 -1.85 -3.37
C PHE A 159 -1.48 -3.32 -3.07
N TYR A 160 -0.24 -3.74 -2.85
CA TYR A 160 0.09 -4.99 -2.18
C TYR A 160 0.54 -4.65 -0.76
N TYR A 161 -0.03 -5.33 0.23
CA TYR A 161 0.42 -5.26 1.62
C TYR A 161 1.38 -6.40 1.90
N ASN A 162 2.61 -6.04 2.26
CA ASN A 162 3.63 -6.99 2.63
C ASN A 162 3.46 -7.39 4.11
N PRO A 163 3.09 -8.65 4.42
CA PRO A 163 2.79 -9.06 5.78
C PRO A 163 4.03 -9.24 6.66
N ILE A 164 5.24 -9.16 6.10
CA ILE A 164 6.49 -9.37 6.85
C ILE A 164 7.05 -8.05 7.40
N ILE A 165 7.00 -6.99 6.58
CA ILE A 165 7.43 -5.63 6.96
C ILE A 165 6.25 -4.69 7.22
N HIS A 166 5.02 -5.21 7.15
CA HIS A 166 3.75 -4.52 7.35
C HIS A 166 3.65 -3.19 6.63
N LYS A 167 4.13 -3.14 5.38
CA LYS A 167 4.18 -1.96 4.53
C LYS A 167 3.54 -2.23 3.17
N LEU A 168 3.11 -1.16 2.52
CA LEU A 168 2.46 -1.22 1.22
C LEU A 168 3.43 -0.92 0.07
N GLU A 169 3.23 -1.63 -1.04
CA GLU A 169 3.85 -1.39 -2.35
C GLU A 169 2.76 -1.03 -3.36
N PHE A 170 3.08 -0.22 -4.37
CA PHE A 170 2.17 0.00 -5.49
C PHE A 170 2.24 -1.15 -6.49
N ILE A 171 1.10 -1.42 -7.11
CA ILE A 171 0.97 -2.33 -8.24
C ILE A 171 0.58 -1.48 -9.45
N LEU A 172 1.30 -1.65 -10.57
CA LEU A 172 1.00 -0.94 -11.80
C LEU A 172 -0.38 -1.38 -12.32
N ASN A 173 -1.23 -0.40 -12.60
CA ASN A 173 -2.57 -0.59 -13.15
C ASN A 173 -2.87 0.62 -14.04
N ASP A 174 -3.33 0.36 -15.27
CA ASP A 174 -3.87 1.39 -16.17
C ASP A 174 -2.93 2.60 -16.33
N ALA A 175 -1.74 2.37 -16.90
CA ALA A 175 -0.66 3.35 -16.95
C ALA A 175 -0.98 4.64 -17.71
N TYR A 176 -1.89 4.59 -18.70
CA TYR A 176 -2.16 5.68 -19.62
C TYR A 176 -3.65 5.79 -19.93
N ALA A 177 -4.17 7.01 -19.99
CA ALA A 177 -5.52 7.26 -20.51
C ALA A 177 -5.55 7.11 -22.05
N ASP A 178 -6.72 6.78 -22.60
CA ASP A 178 -6.93 6.54 -24.04
C ASP A 178 -6.56 7.74 -24.94
N ASN A 179 -6.64 8.95 -24.39
CA ASN A 179 -6.21 10.18 -25.06
C ASN A 179 -4.75 10.47 -24.73
N LEU A 180 -3.84 9.80 -25.44
CA LEU A 180 -2.42 10.14 -25.56
C LEU A 180 -2.22 11.51 -26.24
N GLN A 181 -2.67 12.57 -25.60
CA GLN A 181 -1.62 13.50 -25.24
C GLN A 181 -0.98 12.78 -24.05
N LEU A 182 0.26 12.27 -24.21
CA LEU A 182 1.16 12.27 -23.06
C LEU A 182 0.89 13.59 -22.34
N MET A 183 0.86 13.66 -21.02
CA MET A 183 0.91 14.98 -20.38
C MET A 183 2.25 15.63 -20.76
N THR A 184 2.33 16.11 -22.00
CA THR A 184 3.09 17.23 -22.49
C THR A 184 2.69 18.32 -21.53
N GLU A 185 3.68 18.90 -20.88
CA GLU A 185 3.48 20.07 -20.02
C GLU A 185 2.96 19.76 -18.61
N THR A 186 3.71 18.99 -17.82
CA THR A 186 4.11 19.68 -16.57
C THR A 186 5.35 20.47 -16.93
N ASP A 187 5.28 21.80 -16.96
CA ASP A 187 6.44 22.70 -17.12
C ASP A 187 7.55 22.44 -16.09
N ASP A 188 7.25 21.59 -15.10
CA ASP A 188 8.06 21.34 -13.94
C ASP A 188 7.97 19.87 -13.48
N LEU A 189 8.85 19.50 -12.54
CA LEU A 189 8.87 18.20 -11.87
C LEU A 189 7.65 18.01 -10.97
N LEU A 190 7.16 16.78 -10.77
CA LEU A 190 6.04 16.52 -9.83
C LEU A 190 6.35 17.13 -8.46
N ILE A 191 7.56 16.93 -7.93
CA ILE A 191 7.92 17.46 -6.62
C ILE A 191 7.74 18.97 -6.49
N ASN A 192 7.96 19.73 -7.58
CA ASN A 192 7.78 21.18 -7.55
C ASN A 192 6.30 21.55 -7.54
N LYS A 193 5.44 20.79 -8.22
CA LYS A 193 3.98 20.92 -8.11
C LYS A 193 3.52 20.75 -6.66
N TYR A 194 3.99 19.71 -5.97
CA TYR A 194 3.56 19.42 -4.59
C TYR A 194 4.23 20.27 -3.51
N ARG A 195 5.35 20.94 -3.82
CA ARG A 195 6.02 21.88 -2.90
C ARG A 195 5.56 23.32 -3.05
N ASN A 196 5.20 23.74 -4.27
CA ASN A 196 4.96 25.15 -4.60
C ASN A 196 3.50 25.49 -4.86
N ALA A 197 2.63 24.49 -5.10
CA ALA A 197 1.22 24.70 -5.32
C ALA A 197 0.38 24.22 -4.13
N SER A 198 -0.68 24.96 -3.88
CA SER A 198 -1.84 24.41 -3.23
C SER A 198 -2.47 23.35 -4.12
N ILE A 199 -2.89 22.23 -3.56
CA ILE A 199 -3.50 21.13 -4.30
C ILE A 199 -4.78 20.76 -3.58
N SER A 200 -5.87 20.81 -4.32
CA SER A 200 -7.18 20.41 -3.83
C SER A 200 -7.35 18.89 -3.84
N SER A 201 -8.18 18.38 -2.92
CA SER A 201 -8.53 16.97 -2.75
C SER A 201 -9.31 16.37 -3.92
N ASP A 202 -9.91 17.20 -4.78
CA ASP A 202 -10.54 16.76 -6.03
C ASP A 202 -9.55 16.47 -7.15
N ASN A 203 -8.27 16.83 -6.98
CA ASN A 203 -7.22 16.44 -7.92
C ASN A 203 -7.01 14.91 -7.89
N PRO A 204 -7.07 14.21 -9.04
CA PRO A 204 -6.83 12.76 -9.09
C PRO A 204 -5.47 12.34 -8.51
N LEU A 205 -4.47 13.22 -8.57
CA LEU A 205 -3.13 13.00 -8.03
C LEU A 205 -2.96 13.54 -6.60
N TYR A 206 -4.05 13.87 -5.88
CA TYR A 206 -3.98 14.41 -4.52
C TYR A 206 -3.27 13.48 -3.54
N PHE A 207 -3.37 12.16 -3.75
CA PHE A 207 -2.64 11.16 -2.95
C PHE A 207 -1.14 11.44 -2.84
N LEU A 208 -0.52 11.95 -3.92
CA LEU A 208 0.91 12.28 -3.94
C LEU A 208 1.26 13.45 -3.01
N TYR A 209 0.29 14.29 -2.64
CA TYR A 209 0.50 15.38 -1.67
C TYR A 209 1.02 14.85 -0.34
N ASN A 210 0.45 13.75 0.17
CA ASN A 210 0.90 13.16 1.43
C ASN A 210 2.25 12.44 1.26
N LEU A 211 2.57 11.92 0.07
CA LEU A 211 3.90 11.32 -0.20
C LEU A 211 5.00 12.39 -0.17
N PHE A 212 4.81 13.48 -0.92
CA PHE A 212 5.75 14.61 -0.96
C PHE A 212 5.74 15.47 0.32
N ALA A 213 5.01 15.04 1.36
CA ALA A 213 5.16 15.57 2.72
C ALA A 213 6.37 14.99 3.45
N ASP A 214 6.79 13.78 3.06
CA ASP A 214 7.80 12.99 3.75
C ASP A 214 9.20 13.28 3.20
N PRO A 215 10.15 13.80 4.02
CA PRO A 215 11.51 14.11 3.57
C PRO A 215 12.31 12.89 3.11
N GLU A 216 12.07 11.72 3.70
CA GLU A 216 12.74 10.46 3.32
C GLU A 216 12.28 10.03 1.94
N PHE A 217 10.96 10.08 1.69
CA PHE A 217 10.40 9.81 0.36
C PHE A 217 10.98 10.78 -0.69
N ILE A 218 11.00 12.09 -0.40
CA ILE A 218 11.56 13.09 -1.32
C ILE A 218 13.00 12.75 -1.71
N THR A 219 13.82 12.35 -0.74
CA THR A 219 15.23 12.03 -0.96
C THR A 219 15.37 10.83 -1.90
N LEU A 220 14.67 9.74 -1.60
CA LEU A 220 14.66 8.52 -2.41
C LEU A 220 14.08 8.76 -3.80
N TYR A 221 13.03 9.58 -3.90
CA TYR A 221 12.40 9.96 -5.15
C TYR A 221 13.35 10.76 -6.05
N ILE A 222 14.06 11.76 -5.52
CA ILE A 222 15.02 12.55 -6.32
C ILE A 222 16.16 11.65 -6.81
N GLN A 223 16.65 10.73 -5.96
CA GLN A 223 17.67 9.76 -6.35
C GLN A 223 17.18 8.87 -7.50
N ALA A 224 15.99 8.26 -7.34
CA ALA A 224 15.38 7.43 -8.37
C ALA A 224 15.11 8.21 -9.66
N LEU A 225 14.60 9.44 -9.57
CA LEU A 225 14.34 10.28 -10.74
C LEU A 225 15.63 10.62 -11.48
N GLY A 226 16.73 10.90 -10.76
CA GLY A 226 18.05 11.10 -11.37
C GLY A 226 18.57 9.87 -12.11
N GLU A 227 18.34 8.67 -11.56
CA GLU A 227 18.70 7.40 -12.19
C GLU A 227 17.88 7.12 -13.45
N TYR A 228 16.54 7.17 -13.35
CA TYR A 228 15.65 6.78 -14.45
C TYR A 228 15.49 7.85 -15.53
N SER A 229 15.76 9.12 -15.21
CA SER A 229 15.82 10.20 -16.21
C SER A 229 17.17 10.30 -16.92
N ASN A 230 18.11 9.36 -16.72
CA ASN A 230 19.32 9.32 -17.51
C ASN A 230 19.00 8.92 -18.97
N PRO A 231 19.26 9.79 -19.97
CA PRO A 231 18.90 9.52 -21.36
C PRO A 231 19.56 8.25 -21.91
N GLU A 232 20.81 7.96 -21.51
CA GLU A 232 21.52 6.75 -21.94
C GLU A 232 20.86 5.48 -21.36
N ARG A 233 20.31 5.55 -20.15
CA ARG A 233 19.54 4.44 -19.59
C ARG A 233 18.31 4.16 -20.45
N ILE A 234 17.50 5.18 -20.76
CA ILE A 234 16.29 5.01 -21.57
C ILE A 234 16.62 4.50 -22.98
N LYS A 235 17.70 5.00 -23.60
CA LYS A 235 18.19 4.47 -24.88
C LYS A 235 18.53 2.99 -24.78
N ASN A 236 19.25 2.59 -23.72
CA ASN A 236 19.62 1.18 -23.51
C ASN A 236 18.38 0.29 -23.30
N GLU A 237 17.37 0.75 -22.55
CA GLU A 237 16.11 0.01 -22.37
C GLU A 237 15.34 -0.17 -23.69
N LEU A 238 15.29 0.88 -24.52
CA LEU A 238 14.69 0.82 -25.85
C LEU A 238 15.44 -0.13 -26.78
N ILE A 239 16.78 -0.15 -26.72
CA ILE A 239 17.63 -1.07 -27.49
C ILE A 239 17.41 -2.51 -27.02
N ALA A 240 17.41 -2.75 -25.71
CA ALA A 240 17.20 -4.07 -25.11
C ALA A 240 15.83 -4.66 -25.50
N ASN A 241 14.80 -3.79 -25.64
CA ASN A 241 13.44 -4.18 -26.01
C ASN A 241 13.13 -4.05 -27.51
N LYS A 242 14.11 -3.72 -28.36
CA LYS A 242 13.88 -3.39 -29.78
C LYS A 242 13.12 -4.48 -30.54
N ALA A 243 13.55 -5.74 -30.41
CA ALA A 243 12.92 -6.85 -31.11
C ALA A 243 11.45 -7.06 -30.67
N ASN A 244 11.19 -7.01 -29.35
CA ASN A 244 9.85 -7.13 -28.80
C ASN A 244 8.91 -5.98 -29.21
N LEU A 245 9.46 -4.76 -29.30
CA LEU A 245 8.75 -3.57 -29.78
C LEU A 245 8.39 -3.71 -31.27
N GLU A 246 9.35 -4.09 -32.12
CA GLU A 246 9.14 -4.27 -33.56
C GLU A 246 8.09 -5.35 -33.86
N GLU A 247 8.15 -6.48 -33.15
CA GLU A 247 7.14 -7.55 -33.23
C GLU A 247 5.74 -7.01 -32.94
N ARG A 248 5.56 -6.28 -31.83
CA ARG A 248 4.25 -5.76 -31.41
C ARG A 248 3.74 -4.63 -32.30
N VAL A 249 4.63 -3.78 -32.82
CA VAL A 249 4.28 -2.80 -33.85
C VAL A 249 3.74 -3.51 -35.09
N ASN A 250 4.36 -4.60 -35.52
CA ASN A 250 3.90 -5.36 -36.68
C ASN A 250 2.54 -6.03 -36.42
N LEU A 251 2.29 -6.54 -35.21
CA LEU A 251 0.96 -7.02 -34.82
C LEU A 251 -0.07 -5.90 -34.88
N LEU A 252 0.17 -4.77 -34.20
CA LEU A 252 -0.77 -3.66 -34.13
C LEU A 252 -1.08 -3.07 -35.52
N LYS A 253 -0.12 -3.07 -36.45
CA LYS A 253 -0.32 -2.60 -37.83
C LYS A 253 -1.37 -3.39 -38.62
N GLN A 254 -1.69 -4.62 -38.21
CA GLN A 254 -2.75 -5.41 -38.85
C GLN A 254 -4.14 -4.79 -38.63
N SER A 255 -4.37 -4.13 -37.49
CA SER A 255 -5.61 -3.39 -37.21
C SER A 255 -5.45 -1.88 -37.37
N PHE A 256 -4.23 -1.35 -37.22
CA PHE A 256 -3.92 0.07 -37.25
C PHE A 256 -2.73 0.33 -38.19
N PRO A 257 -2.91 0.35 -39.53
CA PRO A 257 -1.80 0.40 -40.49
C PRO A 257 -0.82 1.58 -40.31
N SER A 258 -1.29 2.69 -39.75
CA SER A 258 -0.49 3.89 -39.48
C SER A 258 0.16 3.92 -38.08
N TYR A 259 0.09 2.82 -37.31
CA TYR A 259 0.62 2.76 -35.95
C TYR A 259 2.14 2.93 -35.92
N LYS A 260 2.60 3.78 -35.01
CA LYS A 260 4.03 4.02 -34.73
C LYS A 260 4.26 4.13 -33.23
N PHE A 261 5.30 3.47 -32.74
CA PHE A 261 5.80 3.69 -31.40
C PHE A 261 6.70 4.92 -31.38
N LYS A 262 6.47 5.83 -30.42
CA LYS A 262 7.16 7.12 -30.31
C LYS A 262 8.33 7.02 -29.32
N SER A 263 9.29 6.15 -29.61
CA SER A 263 10.44 5.90 -28.72
C SER A 263 11.24 7.16 -28.36
N GLU A 264 11.38 8.08 -29.32
CA GLU A 264 12.12 9.32 -29.15
C GLU A 264 11.52 10.25 -28.08
N GLU A 265 10.19 10.21 -27.88
CA GLU A 265 9.51 11.05 -26.89
C GLU A 265 9.94 10.69 -25.46
N TYR A 266 10.29 9.43 -25.19
CA TYR A 266 10.82 9.01 -23.89
C TYR A 266 12.23 9.54 -23.63
N ILE A 267 13.09 9.58 -24.65
CA ILE A 267 14.46 10.11 -24.55
C ILE A 267 14.40 11.62 -24.28
N GLN A 268 13.63 12.35 -25.08
CA GLN A 268 13.44 13.81 -24.92
C GLN A 268 12.88 14.15 -23.54
N ARG A 269 11.95 13.35 -23.04
CA ARG A 269 11.37 13.53 -21.71
C ARG A 269 12.39 13.27 -20.60
N ALA A 270 13.21 12.22 -20.73
CA ALA A 270 14.31 11.96 -19.79
C ALA A 270 15.32 13.11 -19.77
N GLU A 271 15.75 13.61 -20.94
CA GLU A 271 16.63 14.78 -21.07
C GLU A 271 16.06 16.02 -20.38
N ARG A 272 14.76 16.27 -20.59
CA ARG A 272 14.06 17.39 -19.96
C ARG A 272 14.00 17.26 -18.43
N ILE A 273 13.63 16.10 -17.91
CA ILE A 273 13.60 15.85 -16.46
C ILE A 273 15.00 16.00 -15.86
N ASN A 274 16.03 15.47 -16.55
CA ASN A 274 17.42 15.59 -16.12
C ASN A 274 17.88 17.06 -16.08
N PHE A 275 17.51 17.84 -17.10
CA PHE A 275 17.76 19.28 -17.15
C PHE A 275 17.06 20.00 -15.99
N LEU A 276 15.78 19.71 -15.74
CA LEU A 276 15.03 20.29 -14.63
C LEU A 276 15.67 19.92 -13.28
N LEU A 277 16.03 18.66 -13.05
CA LEU A 277 16.69 18.20 -11.82
C LEU A 277 18.00 18.95 -11.53
N LYS A 278 18.83 19.17 -12.56
CA LYS A 278 20.10 19.92 -12.44
C LYS A 278 19.87 21.40 -12.09
N ASN A 279 18.80 21.98 -12.63
CA ASN A 279 18.49 23.40 -12.46
C ASN A 279 17.52 23.69 -11.29
N ALA A 280 16.89 22.67 -10.72
CA ALA A 280 15.92 22.77 -9.64
C ALA A 280 16.56 23.02 -8.26
N LEU A 281 17.73 23.67 -8.20
CA LEU A 281 18.36 24.10 -6.95
C LEU A 281 17.44 25.07 -6.17
N VAL A 282 16.59 24.46 -5.35
CA VAL A 282 16.03 24.92 -4.08
C VAL A 282 15.45 26.35 -4.08
N LYS A 283 14.35 26.58 -4.79
CA LYS A 283 13.38 27.59 -4.33
C LYS A 283 12.42 26.91 -3.35
N ARG A 284 12.79 26.89 -2.06
CA ARG A 284 11.86 26.54 -0.96
C ARG A 284 10.82 27.66 -0.84
N LYS A 285 9.63 27.49 -1.42
CA LYS A 285 8.45 28.19 -0.89
C LYS A 285 7.89 27.39 0.28
N LYS A 286 7.34 28.08 1.30
CA LYS A 286 6.61 27.41 2.39
C LYS A 286 5.39 26.73 1.77
N ARG A 287 5.24 25.44 2.04
CA ARG A 287 4.04 24.68 1.70
C ARG A 287 2.83 25.36 2.36
N GLN A 288 1.84 25.74 1.58
CA GLN A 288 0.54 26.13 2.11
C GLN A 288 -0.45 25.06 1.67
N LYS A 289 -1.12 24.43 2.65
CA LYS A 289 -2.33 23.67 2.35
C LYS A 289 -3.38 24.72 2.02
N GLU A 290 -3.97 24.65 0.83
CA GLU A 290 -5.16 25.47 0.60
C GLU A 290 -6.21 25.11 1.65
N PRO A 291 -6.98 26.09 2.16
CA PRO A 291 -8.20 25.75 2.88
C PRO A 291 -8.99 24.77 2.01
N LEU A 292 -9.48 23.69 2.61
CA LEU A 292 -10.29 22.69 1.92
C LEU A 292 -11.38 23.43 1.13
N ILE A 293 -11.53 23.06 -0.15
CA ILE A 293 -12.59 23.63 -0.99
C ILE A 293 -13.90 23.50 -0.22
N ALA A 294 -14.64 24.61 -0.12
CA ALA A 294 -16.02 24.55 0.36
C ALA A 294 -16.80 23.67 -0.62
N TYR A 295 -17.08 22.44 -0.20
CA TYR A 295 -17.80 21.48 -1.03
C TYR A 295 -19.20 21.97 -1.34
N SER A 296 -19.73 21.60 -2.52
CA SER A 296 -21.03 22.11 -2.94
C SER A 296 -22.16 21.61 -2.06
N ASP A 297 -22.90 22.53 -1.42
CA ASP A 297 -24.09 22.24 -0.61
C ASP A 297 -25.33 21.80 -1.42
N THR A 298 -25.24 21.77 -2.75
CA THR A 298 -26.41 21.79 -3.63
C THR A 298 -27.05 20.43 -3.92
N LEU A 299 -26.54 19.31 -3.40
CA LEU A 299 -26.84 17.99 -3.99
C LEU A 299 -27.18 16.82 -3.04
N ILE A 300 -27.61 17.08 -1.82
CA ILE A 300 -27.85 16.04 -0.80
C ILE A 300 -28.85 14.94 -1.22
N SER A 301 -29.87 15.26 -2.02
CA SER A 301 -30.95 14.32 -2.38
C SER A 301 -30.59 13.27 -3.44
N GLU A 302 -29.49 13.46 -4.19
CA GLU A 302 -29.00 12.51 -5.20
C GLU A 302 -27.75 11.73 -4.76
N ILE A 303 -27.11 12.13 -3.64
CA ILE A 303 -25.72 11.74 -3.32
C ILE A 303 -25.56 11.11 -1.93
N GLY A 304 -26.51 11.34 -1.01
CA GLY A 304 -26.35 11.07 0.42
C GLY A 304 -25.66 9.74 0.76
N ALA A 305 -26.06 8.63 0.14
CA ALA A 305 -25.53 7.30 0.44
C ALA A 305 -24.12 7.03 -0.12
N ASN A 306 -23.74 7.62 -1.26
CA ASN A 306 -22.44 7.38 -1.90
C ASN A 306 -21.28 8.10 -1.18
N LEU A 307 -21.60 9.08 -0.34
CA LEU A 307 -20.66 9.78 0.55
C LEU A 307 -20.80 9.33 2.02
N MET A 308 -21.39 8.17 2.26
CA MET A 308 -21.53 7.57 3.58
C MET A 308 -20.76 6.25 3.63
N ASN A 309 -19.97 6.07 4.68
CA ASN A 309 -19.27 4.83 4.96
C ASN A 309 -19.74 4.25 6.28
N ALA A 310 -19.81 2.92 6.37
CA ALA A 310 -20.12 2.24 7.62
C ALA A 310 -19.27 0.99 7.78
N TYR A 311 -18.80 0.76 9.00
CA TYR A 311 -17.82 -0.27 9.33
C TYR A 311 -18.25 -1.03 10.58
N THR A 312 -17.97 -2.32 10.62
CA THR A 312 -18.20 -3.15 11.81
C THR A 312 -17.00 -3.02 12.74
N GLN A 313 -17.20 -2.46 13.95
CA GLN A 313 -16.14 -2.28 14.94
C GLN A 313 -15.95 -3.52 15.82
N PHE A 314 -17.07 -4.10 16.24
CA PHE A 314 -17.11 -5.29 17.07
C PHE A 314 -18.42 -6.03 16.80
N SER A 315 -18.41 -7.36 16.87
CA SER A 315 -19.60 -8.19 16.73
C SER A 315 -19.62 -9.25 17.82
N SER A 316 -20.79 -9.48 18.39
CA SER A 316 -21.13 -10.58 19.30
C SER A 316 -21.98 -11.61 18.56
N GLU A 317 -22.70 -12.50 19.25
CA GLU A 317 -23.68 -13.39 18.59
C GLU A 317 -24.97 -12.67 18.19
N LYS A 318 -25.40 -11.66 18.96
CA LYS A 318 -26.72 -11.00 18.78
C LYS A 318 -26.62 -9.63 18.14
N GLU A 319 -25.58 -8.88 18.48
CA GLU A 319 -25.44 -7.47 18.12
C GLU A 319 -24.03 -7.15 17.66
N LYS A 320 -23.91 -6.07 16.92
CA LYS A 320 -22.63 -5.48 16.52
C LYS A 320 -22.62 -3.98 16.72
N ARG A 321 -21.44 -3.47 17.06
CA ARG A 321 -21.14 -2.04 17.06
C ARG A 321 -20.68 -1.64 15.67
N ILE A 322 -21.30 -0.61 15.11
CA ILE A 322 -20.93 -0.04 13.82
C ILE A 322 -20.49 1.42 13.98
N LEU A 323 -19.49 1.82 13.19
CA LEU A 323 -19.07 3.20 13.02
C LEU A 323 -19.60 3.69 11.66
N ILE A 324 -20.22 4.86 11.64
CA ILE A 324 -20.76 5.48 10.43
C ILE A 324 -20.10 6.83 10.24
N ASN A 325 -19.53 7.04 9.06
CA ASN A 325 -18.85 8.27 8.66
C ASN A 325 -19.63 8.93 7.53
N ASN A 326 -19.94 10.20 7.69
CA ASN A 326 -20.66 11.04 6.76
C ASN A 326 -19.71 12.08 6.13
N PHE A 327 -19.54 11.98 4.82
CA PHE A 327 -18.77 12.91 4.00
C PHE A 327 -19.66 13.93 3.26
N ASN A 328 -20.96 13.95 3.54
CA ASN A 328 -21.87 14.97 3.00
C ASN A 328 -21.71 16.30 3.76
N SER A 329 -21.95 17.42 3.09
CA SER A 329 -21.86 18.76 3.71
C SER A 329 -22.99 19.07 4.70
N LYS A 330 -23.97 18.17 4.85
CA LYS A 330 -25.04 18.28 5.83
C LYS A 330 -25.16 17.02 6.70
N PRO A 331 -25.72 17.15 7.91
CA PRO A 331 -26.04 16.01 8.74
C PRO A 331 -27.06 15.10 8.04
N ILE A 332 -26.96 13.79 8.27
CA ILE A 332 -27.83 12.78 7.67
C ILE A 332 -28.53 11.97 8.76
N TYR A 333 -29.82 11.72 8.60
CA TYR A 333 -30.56 10.82 9.47
C TYR A 333 -30.64 9.42 8.89
N ILE A 334 -30.44 8.42 9.75
CA ILE A 334 -30.72 7.02 9.43
C ILE A 334 -32.22 6.79 9.57
N LYS A 335 -32.83 6.23 8.52
CA LYS A 335 -34.27 5.99 8.45
C LYS A 335 -34.62 4.54 8.79
N GLU A 336 -33.86 3.59 8.26
CA GLU A 336 -34.21 2.17 8.29
C GLU A 336 -32.95 1.31 8.17
N PHE A 337 -32.84 0.28 9.01
CA PHE A 337 -31.85 -0.79 8.90
C PHE A 337 -32.36 -1.89 7.97
N THR A 338 -31.44 -2.53 7.25
CA THR A 338 -31.74 -3.49 6.18
C THR A 338 -30.77 -4.66 6.18
N ASN A 339 -31.19 -5.77 5.56
CA ASN A 339 -30.32 -6.90 5.23
C ASN A 339 -30.26 -7.09 3.70
N SER A 340 -29.05 -7.27 3.19
CA SER A 340 -28.75 -7.42 1.76
C SER A 340 -28.99 -8.83 1.23
N THR A 341 -29.01 -9.83 2.11
CA THR A 341 -29.31 -11.24 1.81
C THR A 341 -30.79 -11.58 2.00
N ASP A 342 -31.47 -10.90 2.92
CA ASP A 342 -32.91 -11.05 3.17
C ASP A 342 -33.58 -9.67 3.16
N VAL A 343 -34.15 -9.30 2.01
CA VAL A 343 -34.80 -8.00 1.81
C VAL A 343 -36.05 -7.78 2.67
N THR A 344 -36.57 -8.83 3.32
CA THR A 344 -37.72 -8.75 4.22
C THR A 344 -37.34 -8.25 5.61
N LEU A 345 -36.08 -8.42 6.01
CA LEU A 345 -35.57 -7.92 7.29
C LEU A 345 -35.29 -6.41 7.20
N LYS A 346 -36.23 -5.65 7.77
CA LYS A 346 -36.14 -4.19 7.88
C LYS A 346 -36.63 -3.72 9.23
N GLU A 347 -35.94 -2.74 9.79
CA GLU A 347 -36.30 -2.14 11.07
C GLU A 347 -36.16 -0.63 10.98
N LYS A 348 -37.18 0.12 11.41
CA LYS A 348 -37.08 1.58 11.47
C LYS A 348 -35.98 1.95 12.45
N ALA A 349 -35.03 2.76 11.99
CA ALA A 349 -33.99 3.26 12.87
C ALA A 349 -34.59 4.29 13.83
N VAL A 350 -34.11 4.29 15.08
CA VAL A 350 -34.22 5.47 15.94
C VAL A 350 -33.54 6.62 15.20
N GLN A 351 -34.18 7.80 15.13
CA GLN A 351 -33.73 8.98 14.35
C GLN A 351 -32.30 9.40 14.69
N THR A 352 -31.33 8.65 14.17
CA THR A 352 -29.94 8.78 14.51
C THR A 352 -29.35 9.77 13.54
N LEU A 353 -28.90 10.90 14.07
CA LEU A 353 -28.19 11.92 13.32
C LEU A 353 -26.71 11.54 13.20
N VAL A 354 -26.21 11.54 11.97
CA VAL A 354 -24.77 11.49 11.67
C VAL A 354 -24.34 12.91 11.26
N PRO A 355 -23.42 13.56 11.99
CA PRO A 355 -23.01 14.95 11.71
C PRO A 355 -22.50 15.17 10.29
N ALA A 356 -22.42 16.42 9.84
CA ALA A 356 -21.87 16.77 8.53
C ALA A 356 -20.34 16.61 8.47
N PHE A 357 -19.82 16.45 7.26
CA PHE A 357 -18.41 16.63 6.95
C PHE A 357 -17.98 18.08 7.19
N MET A 358 -16.91 18.27 7.97
CA MET A 358 -16.38 19.60 8.26
C MET A 358 -14.85 19.57 8.29
N ASN A 359 -14.23 20.55 7.63
CA ASN A 359 -12.77 20.75 7.67
C ASN A 359 -11.94 19.48 7.40
N GLY A 360 -12.39 18.64 6.45
CA GLY A 360 -11.63 17.45 6.04
C GLY A 360 -11.88 16.24 6.94
N THR A 361 -12.74 16.37 7.95
CA THR A 361 -13.06 15.31 8.92
C THR A 361 -14.50 14.85 8.72
N PRO A 362 -14.77 13.54 8.57
CA PRO A 362 -16.13 13.00 8.52
C PRO A 362 -16.89 13.30 9.80
N GLY A 363 -18.14 13.71 9.66
CA GLY A 363 -19.07 13.62 10.78
C GLY A 363 -19.32 12.15 11.08
N SER A 364 -19.21 11.74 12.35
CA SER A 364 -19.20 10.33 12.70
C SER A 364 -20.15 10.02 13.85
N SER A 365 -20.78 8.84 13.79
CA SER A 365 -21.65 8.31 14.86
C SER A 365 -21.40 6.81 15.02
N GLU A 366 -21.38 6.33 16.27
CA GLU A 366 -21.37 4.89 16.59
C GLU A 366 -22.74 4.42 17.05
N LEU A 367 -23.10 3.19 16.66
CA LEU A 367 -24.37 2.57 17.03
C LEU A 367 -24.17 1.09 17.34
N VAL A 368 -25.01 0.56 18.23
CA VAL A 368 -25.20 -0.88 18.39
C VAL A 368 -26.43 -1.28 17.60
N VAL A 369 -26.28 -2.25 16.70
CA VAL A 369 -27.36 -2.75 15.86
C VAL A 369 -27.43 -4.28 15.95
N PRO A 370 -28.59 -4.89 15.69
CA PRO A 370 -28.68 -6.34 15.56
C PRO A 370 -27.70 -6.88 14.50
N ASN A 371 -27.17 -8.08 14.71
CA ASN A 371 -26.17 -8.67 13.82
C ASN A 371 -26.65 -8.88 12.39
N TRP A 372 -27.95 -9.11 12.20
CA TRP A 372 -28.55 -9.28 10.88
C TRP A 372 -28.48 -8.02 10.01
N VAL A 373 -28.25 -6.84 10.59
CA VAL A 373 -28.20 -5.59 9.82
C VAL A 373 -26.95 -5.54 8.96
N THR A 374 -27.09 -5.52 7.63
CA THR A 374 -25.93 -5.41 6.71
C THR A 374 -25.88 -4.06 5.96
N GLY A 375 -26.88 -3.20 6.15
CA GLY A 375 -26.92 -1.87 5.55
C GLY A 375 -28.04 -1.01 6.13
N PHE A 376 -28.13 0.23 5.70
CA PHE A 376 -29.21 1.15 6.10
C PHE A 376 -29.57 2.15 5.01
N ASN A 377 -30.81 2.62 5.05
CA ASN A 377 -31.34 3.69 4.22
C ASN A 377 -31.34 5.01 5.01
N THR A 378 -31.12 6.13 4.32
CA THR A 378 -31.12 7.46 4.94
C THR A 378 -32.38 8.24 4.57
N THR A 379 -32.66 9.36 5.26
CA THR A 379 -33.79 10.23 4.92
C THR A 379 -33.63 10.91 3.55
N GLU A 380 -32.39 11.09 3.10
CA GLU A 380 -32.03 11.85 1.91
C GLU A 380 -31.77 10.97 0.67
N SER A 381 -31.47 9.67 0.86
CA SER A 381 -31.19 8.77 -0.26
C SER A 381 -32.48 8.32 -0.96
N LYS A 382 -32.69 8.76 -2.20
CA LYS A 382 -33.78 8.23 -3.04
C LYS A 382 -33.49 6.83 -3.60
N PHE A 383 -32.22 6.41 -3.70
CA PHE A 383 -31.87 5.26 -4.56
C PHE A 383 -30.89 4.22 -4.00
N ASP A 384 -30.08 4.51 -2.97
CA ASP A 384 -29.00 3.60 -2.56
C ASP A 384 -28.97 3.32 -1.04
N THR A 385 -28.92 2.03 -0.69
CA THR A 385 -28.65 1.55 0.68
C THR A 385 -27.16 1.65 0.96
N VAL A 386 -26.78 2.24 2.10
CA VAL A 386 -25.40 2.26 2.58
C VAL A 386 -25.05 0.86 3.10
N LYS A 387 -24.12 0.17 2.46
CA LYS A 387 -23.62 -1.13 2.91
C LYS A 387 -22.68 -0.95 4.10
N ILE A 388 -22.85 -1.77 5.14
CA ILE A 388 -21.95 -1.86 6.28
C ILE A 388 -20.83 -2.84 5.93
N ALA A 389 -19.60 -2.35 5.91
CA ALA A 389 -18.42 -3.18 5.74
C ALA A 389 -18.26 -4.15 6.92
N ALA A 390 -17.89 -5.40 6.62
CA ALA A 390 -17.67 -6.44 7.63
C ALA A 390 -16.35 -6.27 8.42
N TRP A 391 -15.53 -5.29 8.04
CA TRP A 391 -14.27 -4.96 8.68
C TRP A 391 -14.34 -3.68 9.50
N SER A 392 -13.34 -3.51 10.37
CA SER A 392 -13.19 -2.36 11.26
C SER A 392 -12.46 -1.19 10.60
N TYR A 393 -12.77 0.01 11.06
CA TYR A 393 -12.02 1.24 10.79
C TYR A 393 -11.45 1.76 12.11
N SER A 394 -10.14 2.07 12.15
CA SER A 394 -9.50 2.64 13.34
C SER A 394 -8.89 4.00 13.03
N GLU A 395 -9.10 4.96 13.93
CA GLU A 395 -8.35 6.23 13.97
C GLU A 395 -7.08 6.11 14.83
N HIS A 396 -6.94 5.01 15.58
CA HIS A 396 -5.75 4.66 16.33
C HIS A 396 -4.87 3.76 15.46
N TYR A 397 -4.00 4.38 14.69
CA TYR A 397 -3.09 3.68 13.77
C TYR A 397 -1.85 3.17 14.52
N LEU A 398 -1.73 1.85 14.66
CA LEU A 398 -0.54 1.20 15.21
C LEU A 398 0.35 0.74 14.05
N THR A 399 1.42 1.50 13.79
CA THR A 399 2.45 1.13 12.82
C THR A 399 3.57 0.37 13.51
N ASP A 400 4.30 -0.47 12.76
CA ASP A 400 5.45 -1.21 13.29
C ASP A 400 6.43 -0.29 13.99
N GLN A 401 6.72 0.87 13.39
CA GLN A 401 7.64 1.85 13.94
C GLN A 401 7.17 2.40 15.29
N ARG A 402 5.88 2.72 15.42
CA ARG A 402 5.29 3.19 16.68
C ARG A 402 5.26 2.08 17.73
N VAL A 403 4.94 0.86 17.34
CA VAL A 403 4.99 -0.31 18.22
C VAL A 403 6.43 -0.51 18.71
N ILE A 404 7.40 -0.60 17.80
CA ILE A 404 8.83 -0.78 18.07
C ILE A 404 9.38 0.32 19.00
N ALA A 405 9.03 1.59 18.76
CA ALA A 405 9.49 2.71 19.58
C ALA A 405 9.18 2.51 21.08
N ASN A 406 8.04 1.90 21.39
CA ASN A 406 7.66 1.58 22.78
C ASN A 406 8.55 0.51 23.45
N PHE A 407 9.32 -0.27 22.68
CA PHE A 407 10.17 -1.36 23.20
C PHE A 407 11.66 -1.03 23.22
N ILE A 408 12.13 -0.03 22.46
CA ILE A 408 13.56 0.32 22.34
C ILE A 408 14.19 0.77 23.68
N GLU A 409 13.40 1.25 24.64
CA GLU A 409 13.90 1.79 25.92
C GLU A 409 14.49 0.73 26.89
N ASN A 410 14.35 -0.57 26.62
CA ASN A 410 14.75 -1.65 27.52
C ASN A 410 16.12 -2.31 27.19
N ARG A 411 17.17 -1.51 26.96
CA ARG A 411 18.52 -2.01 26.60
C ARG A 411 19.35 -2.59 27.76
N SER A 412 18.81 -2.64 28.98
CA SER A 412 19.58 -2.85 30.22
C SER A 412 20.13 -4.26 30.44
N VAL A 413 19.91 -5.22 29.52
CA VAL A 413 20.32 -6.63 29.71
C VAL A 413 21.53 -7.03 28.85
N PHE A 414 21.88 -6.26 27.82
CA PHE A 414 22.98 -6.60 26.91
C PHE A 414 24.20 -5.72 27.13
N THR A 415 25.39 -6.28 26.89
CA THR A 415 26.63 -5.52 26.96
C THR A 415 26.87 -4.79 25.65
N HIS A 416 27.36 -3.55 25.73
CA HIS A 416 27.60 -2.70 24.56
C HIS A 416 29.09 -2.47 24.37
N SER A 417 29.58 -2.64 23.13
CA SER A 417 30.95 -2.33 22.75
C SER A 417 30.99 -1.75 21.35
N GLY A 418 31.04 -0.42 21.23
CA GLY A 418 30.91 0.28 19.95
C GLY A 418 29.57 -0.04 19.28
N ARG A 419 29.61 -0.53 18.02
CA ARG A 419 28.40 -0.99 17.30
C ARG A 419 27.91 -2.37 17.71
N TYR A 420 28.61 -3.09 18.58
CA TYR A 420 28.21 -4.43 19.01
C TYR A 420 27.29 -4.38 20.22
N ILE A 421 26.16 -5.08 20.11
CA ILE A 421 25.30 -5.49 21.24
C ILE A 421 25.61 -6.96 21.48
N ILE A 422 26.15 -7.29 22.65
CA ILE A 422 26.74 -8.59 22.94
C ILE A 422 25.92 -9.34 23.98
N ILE A 423 25.51 -10.55 23.61
CA ILE A 423 24.95 -11.56 24.50
C ILE A 423 26.06 -12.57 24.82
N SER A 424 26.57 -12.50 26.04
CA SER A 424 27.69 -13.35 26.48
C SER A 424 27.27 -14.81 26.69
N LYS A 425 28.25 -15.71 26.86
CA LYS A 425 27.97 -17.11 27.24
C LYS A 425 27.12 -17.20 28.53
N GLY A 426 26.33 -18.26 28.67
CA GLY A 426 25.47 -18.49 29.83
C GLY A 426 23.97 -18.37 29.51
N LYS A 427 23.13 -18.46 30.55
CA LYS A 427 21.66 -18.45 30.42
C LYS A 427 21.11 -17.02 30.48
N HIS A 428 20.30 -16.65 29.50
CA HIS A 428 19.64 -15.35 29.36
C HIS A 428 18.14 -15.55 29.22
N VAL A 429 17.37 -15.09 30.19
CA VAL A 429 15.90 -15.15 30.12
C VAL A 429 15.38 -13.86 29.49
N LEU A 430 14.71 -13.99 28.36
CA LEU A 430 14.13 -12.89 27.60
C LEU A 430 12.62 -12.91 27.81
N ASN A 431 12.14 -12.07 28.74
CA ASN A 431 10.74 -12.01 29.16
C ASN A 431 9.95 -10.85 28.56
N ARG A 432 10.51 -10.20 27.54
CA ARG A 432 9.95 -9.04 26.82
C ARG A 432 10.58 -8.95 25.42
N ALA A 433 9.99 -8.13 24.55
CA ALA A 433 10.55 -7.88 23.23
C ALA A 433 11.88 -7.11 23.30
N TYR A 434 12.87 -7.54 22.51
CA TYR A 434 14.13 -6.84 22.33
C TYR A 434 14.27 -6.40 20.88
N VAL A 435 14.42 -5.10 20.67
CA VAL A 435 14.64 -4.52 19.34
C VAL A 435 16.10 -4.11 19.18
N ILE A 436 16.77 -4.66 18.17
CA ILE A 436 18.12 -4.25 17.78
C ILE A 436 18.00 -3.26 16.61
N PRO A 437 18.32 -1.97 16.81
CA PRO A 437 18.13 -0.97 15.77
C PRO A 437 19.21 -1.03 14.69
N LYS A 438 18.93 -0.40 13.54
CA LYS A 438 19.91 -0.19 12.47
C LYS A 438 21.20 0.46 12.99
N GLY A 439 22.33 0.13 12.35
CA GLY A 439 23.66 0.65 12.71
C GLY A 439 24.42 -0.17 13.77
N PHE A 440 23.78 -1.16 14.38
CA PHE A 440 24.40 -2.10 15.32
C PHE A 440 24.75 -3.44 14.67
N ILE A 441 25.33 -4.35 15.47
CA ILE A 441 25.49 -5.78 15.20
C ILE A 441 25.10 -6.51 16.49
N LEU A 442 24.16 -7.47 16.42
CA LEU A 442 23.89 -8.37 17.54
C LEU A 442 24.89 -9.52 17.50
N LYS A 443 25.79 -9.60 18.48
CA LYS A 443 26.76 -10.69 18.62
C LYS A 443 26.33 -11.61 19.77
N ILE A 444 26.22 -12.89 19.48
CA ILE A 444 25.88 -13.93 20.47
C ILE A 444 27.09 -14.85 20.61
N GLU A 445 27.65 -14.93 21.82
CA GLU A 445 28.87 -15.67 22.07
C GLU A 445 28.62 -17.19 22.20
N PRO A 446 29.60 -18.04 21.85
CA PRO A 446 29.48 -19.50 22.01
C PRO A 446 29.04 -19.91 23.42
N GLY A 447 28.10 -20.85 23.51
CA GLY A 447 27.56 -21.33 24.79
C GLY A 447 26.50 -20.43 25.42
N ALA A 448 26.01 -19.40 24.73
CA ALA A 448 24.84 -18.65 25.14
C ALA A 448 23.55 -19.47 24.98
N GLN A 449 22.66 -19.37 25.96
CA GLN A 449 21.32 -19.97 25.95
C GLN A 449 20.29 -18.86 26.13
N LEU A 450 19.56 -18.54 25.07
CA LEU A 450 18.48 -17.56 25.05
C LEU A 450 17.17 -18.30 25.32
N ILE A 451 16.56 -18.00 26.46
CA ILE A 451 15.33 -18.62 26.92
C ILE A 451 14.24 -17.57 26.84
N PHE A 452 13.37 -17.69 25.85
CA PHE A 452 12.23 -16.81 25.72
C PHE A 452 11.12 -17.25 26.68
N GLU A 453 10.54 -16.27 27.38
CA GLU A 453 9.39 -16.40 28.29
C GLU A 453 8.47 -15.17 28.10
N ASN A 454 7.20 -15.22 28.55
CA ASN A 454 6.29 -14.05 28.62
C ASN A 454 6.33 -13.07 27.41
N ASN A 455 6.00 -13.53 26.20
CA ASN A 455 6.02 -12.72 24.96
C ASN A 455 7.39 -12.10 24.59
N GLY A 456 8.50 -12.63 25.14
CA GLY A 456 9.84 -12.26 24.73
C GLY A 456 10.22 -12.79 23.35
N PHE A 457 10.94 -11.99 22.57
CA PHE A 457 11.49 -12.34 21.26
C PHE A 457 12.54 -11.29 20.88
N ILE A 458 13.28 -11.53 19.79
CA ILE A 458 14.21 -10.54 19.23
C ILE A 458 13.74 -10.10 17.84
N LEU A 459 13.63 -8.79 17.65
CA LEU A 459 13.46 -8.15 16.35
C LEU A 459 14.71 -7.36 16.02
N SER A 460 15.48 -7.84 15.06
CA SER A 460 16.73 -7.22 14.64
C SER A 460 16.57 -6.49 13.31
N GLN A 461 16.85 -5.18 13.32
CA GLN A 461 17.10 -4.36 12.14
C GLN A 461 18.60 -4.24 11.84
N ALA A 462 19.38 -5.17 12.39
CA ALA A 462 20.83 -5.24 12.31
C ALA A 462 21.29 -6.69 12.04
N PRO A 463 22.48 -6.90 11.45
CA PRO A 463 23.02 -8.25 11.28
C PRO A 463 23.20 -8.96 12.62
N VAL A 464 22.93 -10.27 12.63
CA VAL A 464 23.09 -11.15 13.79
C VAL A 464 24.25 -12.10 13.55
N LEU A 465 25.22 -12.11 14.46
CA LEU A 465 26.37 -13.00 14.46
C LEU A 465 26.25 -13.99 15.63
N ALA A 466 25.73 -15.18 15.35
CA ALA A 466 25.58 -16.29 16.28
C ALA A 466 26.49 -17.45 15.87
N LYS A 467 27.79 -17.33 16.20
CA LYS A 467 28.81 -18.33 15.84
C LYS A 467 29.17 -19.17 17.05
N GLY A 468 28.40 -20.24 17.28
CA GLY A 468 28.67 -21.25 18.28
C GLY A 468 29.79 -22.21 17.86
N THR A 469 30.02 -23.24 18.66
CA THR A 469 30.94 -24.34 18.32
C THR A 469 30.28 -25.69 18.65
N ALA A 470 30.77 -26.78 18.08
CA ALA A 470 30.25 -28.12 18.41
C ALA A 470 30.23 -28.44 19.92
N ARG A 471 31.20 -27.91 20.69
CA ARG A 471 31.27 -28.08 22.16
C ARG A 471 30.41 -27.08 22.93
N ASN A 472 30.23 -25.88 22.39
CA ASN A 472 29.49 -24.80 23.00
C ASN A 472 28.51 -24.22 21.97
N PRO A 473 27.41 -24.94 21.66
CA PRO A 473 26.40 -24.44 20.74
C PRO A 473 25.68 -23.23 21.35
N ILE A 474 25.10 -22.40 20.49
CA ILE A 474 24.17 -21.34 20.91
C ILE A 474 22.77 -21.91 20.84
N ILE A 475 21.98 -21.73 21.89
CA ILE A 475 20.64 -22.31 21.98
C ILE A 475 19.60 -21.20 22.10
N PHE A 476 18.63 -21.19 21.21
CA PHE A 476 17.40 -20.41 21.33
C PHE A 476 16.27 -21.36 21.73
N SER A 477 15.57 -21.06 22.83
CA SER A 477 14.54 -21.95 23.36
C SER A 477 13.35 -21.18 23.89
N CYS A 478 12.17 -21.79 23.84
CA CYS A 478 10.94 -21.24 24.44
C CYS A 478 10.39 -22.26 25.44
N LYS A 479 9.95 -21.78 26.61
CA LYS A 479 9.30 -22.62 27.64
C LYS A 479 7.78 -22.51 27.67
N THR A 480 7.20 -21.64 26.84
CA THR A 480 5.75 -21.35 26.85
C THR A 480 5.13 -21.67 25.48
N GLU A 481 3.81 -21.86 25.42
CA GLU A 481 3.11 -22.14 24.16
C GLU A 481 2.96 -20.90 23.25
N ASN A 482 3.35 -19.71 23.73
CA ASN A 482 3.02 -18.42 23.11
C ASN A 482 4.03 -17.91 22.08
N GLY A 483 4.81 -18.80 21.47
CA GLY A 483 5.52 -18.56 20.22
C GLY A 483 6.51 -17.38 20.27
N GLN A 484 7.79 -17.74 20.32
CA GLN A 484 8.88 -16.81 20.56
C GLN A 484 9.99 -17.11 19.55
N GLY A 485 10.71 -16.08 19.10
CA GLY A 485 11.64 -16.27 18.00
C GLY A 485 12.53 -15.07 17.70
N LEU A 486 13.13 -15.12 16.53
CA LEU A 486 14.06 -14.12 16.01
C LEU A 486 13.61 -13.65 14.63
N ALA A 487 13.33 -12.36 14.47
CA ALA A 487 13.20 -11.76 13.14
C ALA A 487 14.40 -10.87 12.83
N ILE A 488 14.90 -10.93 11.60
CA ILE A 488 16.00 -10.14 11.06
C ILE A 488 15.49 -9.49 9.79
N LEU A 489 15.35 -8.17 9.81
CA LEU A 489 14.64 -7.42 8.76
C LEU A 489 15.50 -6.30 8.20
N ASN A 490 15.52 -6.19 6.86
CA ASN A 490 16.09 -5.06 6.13
C ASN A 490 17.54 -4.75 6.53
N THR A 491 18.42 -5.74 6.39
CA THR A 491 19.85 -5.62 6.74
C THR A 491 20.72 -5.88 5.52
N ASP A 492 21.65 -4.97 5.25
CA ASP A 492 22.55 -5.08 4.09
C ASP A 492 23.79 -5.95 4.38
N GLU A 493 24.13 -6.14 5.66
CA GLU A 493 25.26 -6.96 6.10
C GLU A 493 24.83 -8.42 6.37
N LEU A 494 25.76 -9.36 6.19
CA LEU A 494 25.54 -10.79 6.38
C LEU A 494 25.24 -11.12 7.85
N SER A 495 24.14 -11.82 8.10
CA SER A 495 23.90 -12.52 9.36
C SER A 495 24.42 -13.96 9.28
N GLU A 496 25.12 -14.42 10.32
CA GLU A 496 25.78 -15.72 10.34
C GLU A 496 25.34 -16.54 11.55
N PHE A 497 24.91 -17.77 11.29
CA PHE A 497 24.51 -18.75 12.28
C PHE A 497 25.32 -20.02 12.07
N GLU A 498 26.10 -20.39 13.08
CA GLU A 498 26.95 -21.58 13.08
C GLU A 498 26.80 -22.32 14.40
N HIS A 499 26.55 -23.63 14.38
CA HIS A 499 26.33 -24.44 15.58
C HIS A 499 25.25 -23.85 16.51
N VAL A 500 24.06 -23.60 15.93
CA VAL A 500 22.91 -23.01 16.63
C VAL A 500 21.76 -24.01 16.68
N GLU A 501 21.10 -24.09 17.83
CA GLU A 501 19.92 -24.93 18.06
C GLU A 501 18.70 -24.06 18.38
N PHE A 502 17.60 -24.29 17.66
CA PHE A 502 16.30 -23.66 17.90
C PHE A 502 15.35 -24.72 18.47
N VAL A 503 14.94 -24.57 19.74
CA VAL A 503 14.18 -25.56 20.50
C VAL A 503 12.80 -25.04 20.87
N GLY A 504 11.74 -25.71 20.40
CA GLY A 504 10.36 -25.41 20.80
C GLY A 504 9.89 -23.98 20.45
N LEU A 505 10.50 -23.34 19.46
CA LEU A 505 10.13 -22.00 19.00
C LEU A 505 9.00 -22.07 17.96
N ASN A 506 8.18 -21.04 17.86
CA ASN A 506 7.04 -20.96 16.94
C ASN A 506 6.78 -19.50 16.51
N SER A 507 5.65 -19.22 15.86
CA SER A 507 5.24 -17.88 15.43
C SER A 507 5.11 -16.91 16.60
N PHE A 508 5.59 -15.66 16.47
CA PHE A 508 5.50 -14.67 17.55
C PHE A 508 4.74 -13.41 17.15
N LYS A 509 4.18 -12.71 18.15
CA LYS A 509 3.33 -11.52 17.98
C LYS A 509 3.73 -10.38 18.91
N MET A 510 3.77 -9.14 18.41
CA MET A 510 3.92 -7.92 19.21
C MET A 510 3.01 -6.81 18.70
N GLY A 511 1.95 -6.50 19.44
CA GLY A 511 0.94 -5.56 18.97
C GLY A 511 0.35 -6.02 17.62
N SER A 512 0.55 -5.22 16.57
CA SER A 512 0.19 -5.54 15.20
C SER A 512 1.16 -6.52 14.51
N LEU A 513 2.42 -6.60 14.95
CA LEU A 513 3.46 -7.44 14.35
C LEU A 513 3.13 -8.91 14.52
N PHE A 514 3.26 -9.69 13.46
CA PHE A 514 3.12 -11.14 13.50
C PHE A 514 4.12 -11.82 12.56
N TYR A 515 4.90 -12.76 13.09
CA TYR A 515 5.88 -13.53 12.33
C TYR A 515 5.60 -15.01 12.51
N GLU A 516 5.56 -15.77 11.42
CA GLU A 516 5.03 -17.14 11.39
C GLU A 516 6.09 -18.22 11.63
N SER A 517 7.31 -17.84 11.98
CA SER A 517 8.43 -18.77 12.05
C SER A 517 9.31 -18.49 13.28
N ALA A 518 9.99 -19.54 13.74
CA ALA A 518 11.00 -19.47 14.80
C ALA A 518 12.13 -18.48 14.48
N ILE A 519 12.54 -18.47 13.20
CA ILE A 519 13.47 -17.51 12.64
C ILE A 519 12.91 -16.95 11.32
N THR A 520 12.92 -15.62 11.19
CA THR A 520 12.52 -14.90 9.98
C THR A 520 13.70 -14.08 9.49
N CYS A 521 14.19 -14.35 8.27
CA CYS A 521 15.12 -13.47 7.58
C CYS A 521 14.40 -12.83 6.39
N TYR A 522 14.26 -11.50 6.39
CA TYR A 522 13.54 -10.78 5.33
C TYR A 522 14.33 -9.58 4.83
N ASN A 523 14.54 -9.52 3.51
CA ASN A 523 15.42 -8.54 2.87
C ASN A 523 16.76 -8.44 3.63
N ALA A 524 17.31 -9.61 3.95
CA ALA A 524 18.47 -9.82 4.78
C ALA A 524 19.17 -11.08 4.28
N VAL A 525 20.50 -11.04 4.16
CA VAL A 525 21.30 -12.21 3.79
C VAL A 525 21.64 -12.97 5.06
N CYS A 526 21.16 -14.20 5.18
CA CYS A 526 21.43 -15.09 6.31
C CYS A 526 22.20 -16.33 5.82
N ARG A 527 23.33 -16.65 6.45
CA ARG A 527 24.07 -17.89 6.25
C ARG A 527 23.88 -18.80 7.45
N PHE A 528 23.48 -20.04 7.18
CA PHE A 528 23.22 -21.06 8.17
C PHE A 528 24.16 -22.25 7.98
N SER A 529 24.80 -22.69 9.06
CA SER A 529 25.69 -23.85 9.06
C SER A 529 25.57 -24.61 10.38
N ASN A 530 25.53 -25.95 10.33
CA ASN A 530 25.40 -26.80 11.51
C ASN A 530 24.22 -26.39 12.43
N LEU A 531 23.04 -26.18 11.85
CA LEU A 531 21.82 -25.87 12.59
C LEU A 531 21.10 -27.12 13.07
N LYS A 532 20.34 -26.98 14.16
CA LYS A 532 19.36 -27.96 14.61
C LYS A 532 18.05 -27.29 14.98
N PHE A 533 16.94 -27.87 14.54
CA PHE A 533 15.57 -27.51 14.96
C PHE A 533 14.97 -28.72 15.67
N SER A 534 14.35 -28.50 16.84
CA SER A 534 13.76 -29.58 17.63
C SER A 534 12.57 -29.14 18.47
#